data_AF-A0A7Y0S1G0-F1
#
_entry.id   AF-A0A7Y0S1G0-F1
#
_cell.length_a   1.000
_cell.length_b   1.000
_cell.length_c   1.000
_cell.angle_alpha   90.00
_cell.angle_beta   90.00
_cell.angle_gamma   90.00
#
_symmetry.space_group_name_H-M   'P 1'
#
loop_
_entity.id
_entity.type
_entity.pdbx_description
1 polymer ?
#
loop_
_entity_poly.entity_id
_entity_poly.type
_entity_poly.pdbx_seq_one_letter_code
_entity_poly.pdbx_strand_id
1 'polypeptide(L)'
;AHSFSANIRPNTLEAKIVQDADRLDALGAIGVTRCIQVSTQFNAQLYNDSDIFAEERELNDKQFTLDHFQTKLFKIAETMNTESARR
;
A
#
# COMPACT_ATOMS: atom_id res chain seq x y z
N ALA A 1 -4.42 -4.27 19.51
CA ALA A 1 -3.58 -3.50 18.57
C ALA A 1 -3.99 -3.85 17.14
N HIS A 2 -4.00 -2.88 16.21
CA HIS A 2 -4.53 -3.02 14.84
C HIS A 2 -3.52 -2.62 13.75
N SER A 3 -2.30 -2.24 14.11
CA SER A 3 -1.29 -1.77 13.15
C SER A 3 -0.83 -2.90 12.22
N PHE A 4 -1.04 -2.72 10.91
CA PHE A 4 -0.49 -3.58 9.87
C PHE A 4 1.04 -3.51 9.84
N SER A 5 1.61 -2.32 10.01
CA SER A 5 3.06 -2.08 10.06
C SER A 5 3.77 -2.82 11.19
N ALA A 6 3.06 -3.05 12.31
CA ALA A 6 3.57 -3.82 13.44
C ALA A 6 3.43 -5.35 13.24
N ASN A 7 2.88 -5.79 12.11
CA ASN A 7 2.57 -7.19 11.80
C ASN A 7 1.75 -7.89 12.90
N ILE A 8 0.85 -7.15 13.55
CA ILE A 8 0.00 -7.68 14.61
C ILE A 8 -1.31 -8.14 13.99
N ARG A 9 -1.58 -9.44 14.10
CA ARG A 9 -2.86 -10.01 13.65
C ARG A 9 -4.00 -9.54 14.56
N PRO A 10 -5.07 -8.91 14.02
CA PRO A 10 -6.22 -8.53 14.82
C PRO A 10 -7.04 -9.77 15.21
N ASN A 11 -7.31 -9.93 16.51
CA ASN A 11 -8.03 -11.08 17.04
C ASN A 11 -9.53 -10.83 17.23
N THR A 12 -9.95 -9.59 17.50
CA THR A 12 -11.37 -9.23 17.67
C THR A 12 -11.98 -8.71 16.37
N LEU A 13 -13.31 -8.72 16.29
CA LEU A 13 -14.04 -8.19 15.14
C LEU A 13 -13.81 -6.69 14.98
N GLU A 14 -13.85 -5.94 16.07
CA GLU A 14 -13.63 -4.49 16.08
C GLU A 14 -12.22 -4.14 15.61
N ALA A 15 -11.21 -4.91 16.04
CA ALA A 15 -9.83 -4.70 15.60
C ALA A 15 -9.65 -4.99 14.10
N LYS A 16 -10.36 -5.98 13.55
CA LYS A 16 -10.38 -6.28 12.11
C LYS A 16 -11.04 -5.15 11.32
N ILE A 17 -12.19 -4.65 11.79
CA ILE A 17 -12.91 -3.54 11.16
C ILE A 17 -12.04 -2.28 11.14
N VAL A 18 -11.42 -1.93 12.27
CA VAL A 18 -10.54 -0.75 12.36
C VAL A 18 -9.33 -0.88 11.45
N GLN A 19 -8.72 -2.07 11.40
CA GLN A 19 -7.58 -2.32 10.50
C GLN A 19 -7.98 -2.23 9.03
N ASP A 20 -9.13 -2.80 8.64
CA ASP A 20 -9.62 -2.70 7.26
C ASP A 20 -9.92 -1.26 6.87
N ALA A 21 -10.56 -0.48 7.75
CA ALA A 21 -10.85 0.94 7.51
C ALA A 21 -9.58 1.78 7.30
N ASP A 22 -8.56 1.60 8.15
CA ASP A 22 -7.24 2.25 8.00
C ASP A 22 -6.58 1.88 6.65
N ARG A 23 -6.71 0.62 6.24
CA ARG A 23 -6.12 0.13 4.99
C ARG A 23 -6.88 0.56 3.75
N LEU A 24 -8.19 0.76 3.84
CA LEU A 24 -8.99 1.30 2.73
C LEU A 24 -8.57 2.73 2.38
N ASP A 25 -8.13 3.54 3.36
CA ASP A 25 -7.58 4.89 3.11
C ASP A 25 -6.24 4.85 2.34
N ALA A 26 -5.57 3.69 2.30
CA ALA A 26 -4.43 3.46 1.43
C ALA A 26 -4.80 3.11 -0.01
N LEU A 27 -6.07 2.91 -0.33
CA LEU A 27 -6.53 2.51 -1.66
C LEU A 27 -7.29 3.64 -2.37
N GLY A 28 -7.64 3.39 -3.64
CA GLY A 28 -8.41 4.31 -4.46
C GLY A 28 -7.70 5.64 -4.74
N ALA A 29 -8.48 6.65 -5.15
CA ALA A 29 -7.94 7.97 -5.54
C ALA A 29 -7.19 8.67 -4.40
N ILE A 30 -7.66 8.52 -3.15
CA ILE A 30 -7.00 9.06 -1.96
C ILE A 30 -5.66 8.35 -1.74
N GLY A 31 -5.64 7.02 -1.77
CA GLY A 31 -4.42 6.22 -1.64
C GLY A 31 -3.37 6.56 -2.69
N VAL A 32 -3.78 6.68 -3.96
CA VAL A 32 -2.90 7.10 -5.07
C VAL A 32 -2.29 8.48 -4.80
N THR A 33 -3.13 9.46 -4.46
CA THR A 33 -2.67 10.83 -4.21
C THR A 33 -1.71 10.87 -3.02
N ARG A 34 -2.05 10.17 -1.93
CA ARG A 34 -1.22 10.07 -0.72
C ARG A 34 0.10 9.38 -1.01
N CYS A 35 0.10 8.32 -1.82
CA CYS A 35 1.32 7.64 -2.26
C CYS A 35 2.27 8.61 -2.97
N ILE A 36 1.77 9.36 -3.95
CA ILE A 36 2.58 10.35 -4.68
C ILE A 36 3.09 11.45 -3.74
N GLN A 37 2.21 12.03 -2.92
CA GLN A 37 2.58 13.08 -1.96
C GLN A 37 3.70 12.64 -1.01
N VAL A 38 3.57 11.45 -0.41
CA VAL A 38 4.58 10.91 0.50
C VAL A 38 5.90 10.62 -0.23
N SER A 39 5.85 10.04 -1.44
CA SER A 39 7.05 9.77 -2.22
C SER A 39 7.84 11.04 -2.57
N THR A 40 7.17 12.15 -2.85
CA THR A 40 7.86 13.43 -3.07
C THR A 40 8.62 13.92 -1.84
N GLN A 41 8.10 13.65 -0.63
CA GLN A 41 8.81 13.98 0.62
C GLN A 41 10.08 13.14 0.80
N PHE A 42 10.10 11.93 0.24
CA PHE A 42 11.28 11.05 0.22
C PHE A 42 12.22 11.29 -0.95
N ASN A 43 11.96 12.30 -1.81
CA ASN A 43 12.69 12.54 -3.06
C ASN A 43 12.75 11.31 -3.98
N ALA A 44 11.74 10.43 -3.91
CA ALA A 44 11.62 9.30 -4.83
C ALA A 44 11.17 9.80 -6.21
N GLN A 45 11.71 9.19 -7.26
CA GLN A 45 11.25 9.42 -8.63
C GLN A 45 9.86 8.79 -8.81
N LEU A 46 9.09 9.28 -9.78
CA LEU A 46 7.76 8.71 -10.04
C LEU A 46 7.86 7.25 -10.53
N TYR A 47 8.78 6.99 -11.45
CA TYR A 47 9.10 5.68 -12.01
C TYR A 47 10.57 5.67 -12.49
N ASN A 48 11.07 4.50 -12.87
CA ASN A 48 12.36 4.35 -13.53
C ASN A 48 12.21 4.57 -15.04
N ASP A 49 13.04 5.40 -15.65
CA ASP A 49 12.93 5.78 -17.07
C ASP A 49 13.25 4.63 -18.04
N SER A 50 14.09 3.67 -17.64
CA SER A 50 14.51 2.54 -18.47
C SER A 50 13.57 1.33 -18.33
N ASP A 51 12.98 1.14 -17.16
CA ASP A 51 12.08 0.03 -16.86
C ASP A 51 11.02 0.43 -15.84
N ILE A 52 9.90 0.93 -16.37
CA ILE A 52 8.78 1.48 -15.60
C ILE A 52 8.14 0.40 -14.72
N PHE A 53 8.01 -0.83 -15.21
CA PHE A 53 7.30 -1.92 -14.53
C PHE A 53 8.19 -2.86 -13.74
N ALA A 54 9.50 -2.67 -13.77
CA ALA A 54 10.48 -3.53 -13.13
C ALA A 54 10.44 -4.97 -13.66
N GLU A 55 10.37 -5.12 -14.99
CA GLU A 55 10.40 -6.43 -15.66
C GLU A 55 11.80 -7.07 -15.61
N GLU A 56 12.85 -6.26 -15.71
CA GLU A 56 14.25 -6.70 -15.79
C GLU A 56 15.07 -6.27 -14.55
N ARG A 57 14.44 -5.62 -13.58
CA ARG A 57 15.07 -5.15 -12.33
C ARG A 57 14.23 -5.50 -11.11
N GLU A 58 14.86 -5.47 -9.94
CA GLU A 58 14.10 -5.57 -8.68
C GLU A 58 13.29 -4.29 -8.40
N LEU A 59 12.16 -4.47 -7.72
CA LEU A 59 11.32 -3.38 -7.23
C LEU A 59 12.06 -2.63 -6.11
N ASN A 60 12.11 -1.30 -6.21
CA ASN A 60 12.70 -0.40 -5.24
C ASN A 60 11.73 0.73 -4.91
N ASP A 61 10.82 0.48 -3.97
CA ASP A 61 9.77 1.43 -3.57
C ASP A 61 10.25 2.63 -2.75
N LYS A 62 11.54 2.65 -2.37
CA LYS A 62 12.18 3.82 -1.77
C LYS A 62 12.69 4.79 -2.83
N GLN A 63 13.00 4.29 -4.02
CA GLN A 63 13.53 5.09 -5.12
C GLN A 63 12.46 5.43 -6.15
N PHE A 64 11.50 4.53 -6.39
CA PHE A 64 10.49 4.66 -7.43
C PHE A 64 9.08 4.53 -6.83
N THR A 65 8.26 5.57 -7.01
CA THR A 65 6.90 5.64 -6.49
C THR A 65 6.01 4.54 -7.06
N LEU A 66 6.13 4.27 -8.37
CA LEU A 66 5.33 3.26 -9.04
C LEU A 66 5.59 1.84 -8.49
N ASP A 67 6.83 1.55 -8.09
CA ASP A 67 7.17 0.26 -7.50
C ASP A 67 6.40 0.01 -6.20
N HIS A 68 6.07 1.06 -5.43
CA HIS A 68 5.29 0.94 -4.18
C HIS A 68 3.89 0.35 -4.40
N PHE A 69 3.34 0.53 -5.61
CA PHE A 69 2.06 -0.08 -5.97
C PHE A 69 2.15 -1.60 -5.99
N GLN A 70 3.21 -2.13 -6.57
CA GLN A 70 3.47 -3.56 -6.66
C GLN A 70 3.98 -4.15 -5.34
N THR A 71 4.84 -3.44 -4.62
CA THR A 71 5.37 -3.96 -3.34
C THR A 71 4.27 -4.04 -2.28
N LYS A 72 3.36 -3.06 -2.24
CA LYS A 72 2.38 -2.90 -1.17
C LYS A 72 0.93 -2.72 -1.63
N LEU A 73 0.60 -1.65 -2.36
CA LEU A 73 -0.80 -1.20 -2.51
C LEU A 73 -1.71 -2.27 -3.13
N PHE A 74 -1.26 -2.96 -4.19
CA PHE A 74 -2.07 -3.99 -4.85
C PHE A 74 -2.32 -5.23 -3.98
N LYS A 75 -1.46 -5.50 -2.99
CA LYS A 75 -1.61 -6.64 -2.07
C LYS A 75 -2.57 -6.36 -0.92
N ILE A 76 -2.99 -5.11 -0.73
CA ILE A 76 -3.85 -4.70 0.38
C ILE A 76 -5.24 -5.32 0.24
N ALA A 77 -5.83 -5.34 -0.96
CA ALA A 77 -7.18 -5.88 -1.14
C ALA A 77 -7.26 -7.37 -0.76
N GLU A 78 -6.26 -8.16 -1.15
CA GLU A 78 -6.18 -9.60 -0.89
C GLU A 78 -6.03 -9.94 0.60
N THR A 79 -5.48 -9.02 1.38
CA THR A 79 -5.14 -9.25 2.78
C THR A 79 -6.12 -8.59 3.76
N MET A 80 -7.26 -8.07 3.29
CA MET A 80 -8.33 -7.51 4.14
C MET A 80 -9.04 -8.59 4.96
N ASN A 81 -9.58 -8.20 6.12
CA ASN A 81 -10.17 -9.12 7.07
C ASN A 81 -11.65 -9.42 6.78
N THR A 82 -12.43 -8.40 6.42
CA THR A 82 -13.89 -8.47 6.25
C THR A 82 -14.28 -8.61 4.78
N GLU A 83 -15.45 -9.19 4.53
CA GLU A 83 -16.02 -9.29 3.19
C GLU A 83 -16.35 -7.92 2.60
N SER A 84 -16.87 -7.00 3.43
CA SER A 84 -17.22 -5.65 2.99
C SER A 84 -16.00 -4.83 2.54
N ALA A 85 -14.82 -5.06 3.14
CA ALA A 85 -13.59 -4.38 2.74
C ALA A 85 -12.93 -4.96 1.48
N ARG A 86 -13.34 -6.15 1.03
CA ARG A 86 -12.83 -6.81 -0.19
C ARG A 86 -13.66 -6.54 -1.44
N ARG A 87 -14.87 -6.01 -1.27
CA ARG A 87 -15.79 -5.65 -2.35
C ARG A 87 -15.51 -4.24 -2.84
#